data_AF-A0AAW0IRZ1-F1
#
_entry.id   AF-A0AAW0IRZ1-F1
#
_cell.length_a   1.000
_cell.length_b   1.000
_cell.length_c   1.000
_cell.angle_alpha   90.00
_cell.angle_beta   90.00
_cell.angle_gamma   90.00
#
_symmetry.space_group_name_H-M   'P 1'
#
loop_
_entity.id
_entity.type
_entity.pdbx_description
1 polymer ?
#
loop_
_entity_poly.entity_id
_entity_poly.type
_entity_poly.pdbx_seq_one_letter_code
_entity_poly.pdbx_strand_id
1 'polypeptide(L)'
;MGATAVYELDTEKEKDAQAIFERSQKIQEELRGKEDDKIYRGINNYQKYMKPKDTFMGNASSGMVRKGPIRAPEHLRVTVRWDYQPDICKDYKETGFCGFGDSCKFLHDRSDYKHGWQIERELDEGRYGVYEDENYEVESDDDEIPFKCFICRQTFRNPVVTKCKHYFCETCALQHYCTTPRCYACEQQIYGVFNPAKELIGKLEKYQTAERGASNTPEDPDGV
;
A
#
# COMPACT_ATOMS: atom_id res chain seq x y z
N MET A 1 12.84 30.59 8.42
CA MET A 1 13.47 31.22 9.60
C MET A 1 12.77 30.69 10.85
N GLY A 2 13.48 29.94 11.70
CA GLY A 2 12.90 29.25 12.86
C GLY A 2 13.98 28.72 13.81
N ALA A 3 15.09 29.46 13.93
CA ALA A 3 16.28 29.04 14.67
C ALA A 3 16.07 28.95 16.19
N THR A 4 15.07 29.65 16.71
CA THR A 4 14.67 29.63 18.13
C THR A 4 13.35 28.90 18.34
N ALA A 5 12.99 27.99 17.42
CA ALA A 5 11.79 27.18 17.60
C ALA A 5 11.93 26.35 18.88
N VAL A 6 10.95 26.47 19.75
CA VAL A 6 10.86 25.74 21.02
C VAL A 6 9.92 24.56 20.84
N TYR A 7 10.31 23.42 21.42
CA TYR A 7 9.50 22.20 21.44
C TYR A 7 8.52 22.25 22.62
N GLU A 8 7.25 22.58 22.33
CA GLU A 8 6.19 22.78 23.32
C GLU A 8 5.10 21.70 23.27
N LEU A 9 5.44 20.45 22.91
CA LEU A 9 4.46 19.35 22.92
C LEU A 9 4.18 18.82 24.34
N ASP A 10 5.14 18.95 25.25
CA ASP A 10 5.03 18.49 26.63
C ASP A 10 4.48 19.58 27.56
N THR A 11 4.29 19.23 28.84
CA THR A 11 3.85 20.20 29.86
C THR A 11 4.82 21.37 30.00
N GLU A 12 4.29 22.59 30.08
CA GLU A 12 5.05 23.82 30.31
C GLU A 12 5.98 23.72 31.53
N LYS A 13 7.13 24.41 31.46
CA LYS A 13 8.22 24.32 32.45
C LYS A 13 7.82 24.63 33.89
N GLU A 14 6.79 25.43 34.13
CA GLU A 14 6.36 25.81 35.49
C GLU A 14 5.40 24.79 36.11
N LYS A 15 4.66 24.08 35.25
CA LYS A 15 3.63 23.11 35.63
C LYS A 15 4.12 21.68 35.55
N ASP A 16 5.31 21.46 34.99
CA ASP A 16 5.89 20.15 34.87
C ASP A 16 6.19 19.52 36.25
N ALA A 17 6.34 18.19 36.24
CA ALA A 17 6.59 17.43 37.45
C ALA A 17 7.95 17.77 38.09
N GLN A 18 8.89 18.36 37.34
CA GLN A 18 10.17 18.82 37.88
C GLN A 18 9.98 20.10 38.71
N ALA A 19 9.28 21.09 38.18
CA ALA A 19 9.01 22.34 38.89
C ALA A 19 8.10 22.12 40.09
N ILE A 20 7.15 21.17 40.03
CA ILE A 20 6.36 20.77 41.20
C ILE A 20 7.26 20.18 42.28
N PHE A 21 8.21 19.32 41.90
CA PHE A 21 9.16 18.71 42.84
C PHE A 21 10.09 19.76 43.45
N GLU A 22 10.65 20.66 42.65
CA GLU A 22 11.49 21.77 43.12
C GLU A 22 10.72 22.68 44.07
N ARG A 23 9.45 22.99 43.78
CA ARG A 23 8.56 23.73 44.68
C ARG A 23 8.35 22.97 46.00
N SER A 24 8.09 21.67 45.95
CA SER A 24 7.92 20.86 47.17
C SER A 24 9.19 20.80 48.01
N GLN A 25 10.36 20.71 47.37
CA GLN A 25 11.64 20.64 48.05
C GLN A 25 11.93 21.96 48.77
N LYS A 26 11.72 23.10 48.10
CA LYS A 26 11.85 24.44 48.71
C LYS A 26 10.96 24.59 49.95
N ILE A 27 9.69 24.20 49.85
CA ILE A 27 8.74 24.26 50.97
C ILE A 27 9.20 23.39 52.14
N GLN A 28 9.72 22.19 51.86
CA GLN A 28 10.23 21.28 52.91
C GLN A 28 11.51 21.80 53.57
N GLU A 29 12.36 22.51 52.84
CA GLU A 29 13.54 23.16 53.43
C GLU A 29 13.16 24.32 54.34
N GLU A 30 12.17 25.13 53.96
CA GLU A 30 11.65 26.23 54.79
C GLU A 30 10.94 25.76 56.06
N LEU A 31 10.33 24.58 56.02
CA LEU A 31 9.66 23.93 57.15
C LEU A 31 10.63 23.17 58.06
N ARG A 32 11.88 22.98 57.63
CA ARG A 32 12.85 22.19 58.39
C ARG A 32 13.14 22.84 59.75
N GLY A 33 12.77 22.14 60.81
CA GLY A 33 12.96 22.60 62.19
C GLY A 33 11.84 23.49 62.74
N LYS A 34 10.75 23.69 61.99
CA LYS A 34 9.50 24.29 62.50
C LYS A 34 8.57 23.19 63.00
N GLU A 35 7.77 23.51 64.00
CA GLU A 35 6.70 22.62 64.47
C GLU A 35 5.57 22.52 63.44
N ASP A 36 4.71 21.51 63.59
CA ASP A 36 3.62 21.26 62.65
C ASP A 36 2.52 22.34 62.78
N ASP A 37 2.54 23.34 61.88
CA ASP A 37 1.57 24.43 61.81
C ASP A 37 0.12 23.97 61.52
N LYS A 38 -0.12 22.69 61.18
CA LYS A 38 -1.40 22.11 60.71
C LYS A 38 -2.03 22.79 59.48
N ILE A 39 -1.33 23.71 58.83
CA ILE A 39 -1.77 24.35 57.58
C ILE A 39 -1.51 23.41 56.41
N TYR A 40 -2.54 23.13 55.61
CA TYR A 40 -2.40 22.31 54.41
C TYR A 40 -1.71 23.07 53.28
N ARG A 41 -0.60 22.54 52.77
CA ARG A 41 0.23 23.15 51.70
C ARG A 41 0.23 22.34 50.40
N GLY A 42 -0.73 21.44 50.24
CA GLY A 42 -0.86 20.57 49.06
C GLY A 42 -0.43 19.12 49.31
N ILE A 43 -0.86 18.24 48.39
CA ILE A 43 -0.76 16.77 48.52
C ILE A 43 0.71 16.31 48.67
N ASN A 44 1.65 16.98 47.99
CA ASN A 44 3.05 16.56 47.98
C ASN A 44 3.87 17.10 49.17
N ASN A 45 3.28 18.02 49.96
CA ASN A 45 3.99 18.87 50.92
C ASN A 45 3.70 18.49 52.38
N TYR A 46 3.23 17.27 52.64
CA TYR A 46 3.24 16.73 54.01
C TYR A 46 4.68 16.69 54.55
N GLN A 47 4.82 16.83 55.86
CA GLN A 47 6.12 16.90 56.54
C GLN A 47 6.94 15.64 56.28
N LYS A 48 8.07 15.79 55.57
CA LYS A 48 9.05 14.72 55.37
C LYS A 48 10.26 15.02 56.23
N TYR A 49 10.54 14.12 57.17
CA TYR A 49 11.67 14.26 58.11
C TYR A 49 13.01 13.83 57.48
N MET A 50 12.97 12.98 56.45
CA MET A 50 14.16 12.54 55.73
C MET A 50 14.32 13.33 54.43
N LYS A 51 15.49 13.94 54.27
CA LYS A 51 15.88 14.54 52.99
C LYS A 51 16.18 13.44 51.97
N PRO A 52 15.63 13.51 50.76
CA PRO A 52 16.16 12.75 49.63
C PRO A 52 17.65 13.09 49.50
N LYS A 53 18.53 12.08 49.57
CA LYS A 53 19.97 12.29 49.45
C LYS A 53 20.33 12.66 48.02
N ASP A 54 21.12 13.71 47.87
CA ASP A 54 21.86 13.94 46.63
C ASP A 54 22.85 12.78 46.45
N THR A 55 22.88 12.24 45.23
CA THR A 55 23.80 11.14 44.89
C THR A 55 24.98 11.70 44.13
N PHE A 56 26.06 10.93 44.00
CA PHE A 56 27.22 11.31 43.18
C PHE A 56 26.83 11.64 41.71
N MET A 57 25.67 11.18 41.25
CA MET A 57 25.15 11.37 39.89
C MET A 57 24.40 12.70 39.69
N GLY A 58 24.18 13.51 40.74
CA GLY A 58 23.61 14.85 40.62
C GLY A 58 22.62 15.21 41.74
N ASN A 59 22.04 16.41 41.61
CA ASN A 59 21.06 16.94 42.56
C ASN A 59 19.75 16.14 42.52
N ALA A 60 19.02 16.10 43.62
CA ALA A 60 17.72 15.43 43.73
C ALA A 60 16.67 15.90 42.69
N SER A 61 16.79 17.14 42.17
CA SER A 61 15.93 17.69 41.12
C SER A 61 16.40 17.41 39.68
N SER A 62 17.63 16.92 39.51
CA SER A 62 18.20 16.65 38.19
C SER A 62 17.57 15.43 37.53
N GLY A 63 17.48 15.43 36.20
CA GLY A 63 16.87 14.35 35.41
C GLY A 63 17.52 12.96 35.59
N MET A 64 18.76 12.90 36.08
CA MET A 64 19.48 11.64 36.30
C MET A 64 19.12 10.95 37.63
N VAL A 65 18.69 11.72 38.63
CA VAL A 65 18.43 11.25 40.00
C VAL A 65 16.93 11.23 40.31
N ARG A 66 16.19 12.19 39.74
CA ARG A 66 14.77 12.36 39.96
C ARG A 66 13.98 11.17 39.40
N LYS A 67 12.98 10.73 40.18
CA LYS A 67 12.00 9.71 39.75
C LYS A 67 10.72 10.39 39.28
N GLY A 68 10.20 9.96 38.14
CA GLY A 68 8.98 10.50 37.52
C GLY A 68 9.21 11.11 36.14
N PRO A 69 8.20 11.77 35.55
CA PRO A 69 8.27 12.32 34.19
C PRO A 69 9.42 13.33 34.02
N ILE A 70 10.34 13.10 33.09
CA ILE A 70 11.52 13.95 32.88
C ILE A 70 11.16 15.08 31.90
N ARG A 71 11.71 16.28 32.12
CA ARG A 71 11.55 17.41 31.21
C ARG A 71 12.31 17.16 29.91
N ALA A 72 11.63 17.24 28.77
CA ALA A 72 12.25 17.14 27.46
C ALA A 72 13.12 18.37 27.14
N PRO A 73 14.18 18.22 26.32
CA PRO A 73 14.97 19.35 25.84
C PRO A 73 14.16 20.21 24.85
N GLU A 74 14.06 21.50 25.11
CA GLU A 74 13.22 22.44 24.35
C GLU A 74 13.80 22.81 22.97
N HIS A 75 15.12 22.81 22.83
CA HIS A 75 15.84 23.29 21.64
C HIS A 75 16.41 22.13 20.80
N LEU A 76 15.86 20.93 20.95
CA LEU A 76 16.28 19.76 20.21
C LEU A 76 15.09 19.09 19.53
N ARG A 77 15.14 19.01 18.20
CA ARG A 77 14.20 18.19 17.43
C ARG A 77 14.77 16.78 17.31
N VAL A 78 14.02 15.80 17.80
CA VAL A 78 14.37 14.38 17.61
C VAL A 78 14.28 14.04 16.12
N THR A 79 15.30 13.36 15.59
CA THR A 79 15.28 12.87 14.20
C THR A 79 14.29 11.74 14.09
N VAL A 80 13.24 11.93 13.28
CA VAL A 80 12.25 10.90 13.01
C VAL A 80 12.70 10.08 11.81
N ARG A 81 12.66 8.75 11.95
CA ARG A 81 12.85 7.79 10.86
C ARG A 81 11.63 6.87 10.84
N TRP A 82 11.06 6.68 9.67
CA TRP A 82 9.99 5.70 9.46
C TRP A 82 10.57 4.29 9.49
N ASP A 83 10.08 3.46 10.40
CA ASP A 83 10.41 2.04 10.45
C ASP A 83 9.33 1.24 9.71
N TYR A 84 9.61 0.92 8.45
CA TYR A 84 8.68 0.18 7.60
C TYR A 84 8.76 -1.34 7.77
N GLN A 85 9.73 -1.87 8.53
CA GLN A 85 9.93 -3.31 8.68
C GLN A 85 9.00 -3.86 9.78
N PRO A 86 7.96 -4.65 9.45
CA PRO A 86 7.07 -5.19 10.46
C PRO A 86 7.68 -6.45 11.11
N ASP A 87 7.60 -6.55 12.43
CA ASP A 87 7.99 -7.74 13.17
C ASP A 87 6.85 -8.79 13.19
N ILE A 88 6.36 -9.19 12.02
CA ILE A 88 5.29 -10.19 11.87
C ILE A 88 5.89 -11.55 11.52
N CYS A 89 5.40 -12.60 12.19
CA CYS A 89 5.83 -13.96 11.90
C CYS A 89 5.31 -14.38 10.51
N LYS A 90 6.24 -14.53 9.56
CA LYS A 90 5.92 -14.98 8.19
C LYS A 90 5.18 -16.32 8.18
N ASP A 91 5.71 -17.31 8.88
CA ASP A 91 5.14 -18.66 8.89
C ASP A 91 3.72 -18.66 9.46
N TYR A 92 3.50 -17.92 10.57
CA TYR A 92 2.17 -17.80 11.15
C TYR A 92 1.19 -17.04 10.25
N LYS A 93 1.65 -15.98 9.58
CA LYS A 93 0.81 -15.19 8.67
C LYS A 93 0.34 -16.01 7.47
N GLU A 94 1.26 -16.71 6.81
CA GLU A 94 0.97 -17.48 5.60
C GLU A 94 0.28 -18.80 5.88
N THR A 95 0.73 -19.54 6.89
CA THR A 95 0.28 -20.92 7.14
C THR A 95 -0.69 -21.04 8.30
N GLY A 96 -0.77 -20.05 9.19
CA GLY A 96 -1.52 -20.12 10.44
C GLY A 96 -0.83 -20.97 11.52
N PHE A 97 0.37 -21.49 11.27
CA PHE A 97 1.14 -22.30 12.21
C PHE A 97 2.59 -21.82 12.28
N CYS A 98 3.02 -21.44 13.48
CA CYS A 98 4.43 -21.15 13.74
C CYS A 98 5.05 -22.35 14.46
N GLY A 99 6.14 -22.91 13.92
CA GLY A 99 6.85 -24.01 14.57
C GLY A 99 7.45 -23.65 15.94
N PHE A 100 7.62 -22.36 16.22
CA PHE A 100 8.10 -21.86 17.52
C PHE A 100 6.96 -21.63 18.53
N GLY A 101 5.70 -21.72 18.12
CA GLY A 101 4.53 -21.43 18.96
C GLY A 101 4.68 -20.07 19.68
N ASP A 102 4.32 -20.03 20.96
CA ASP A 102 4.35 -18.81 21.76
C ASP A 102 5.77 -18.31 22.12
N SER A 103 6.80 -19.10 21.80
CA SER A 103 8.20 -18.67 21.99
C SER A 103 8.72 -17.83 20.81
N CYS A 104 7.90 -17.61 19.78
CA CYS A 104 8.26 -16.79 18.65
C CYS A 104 8.45 -15.32 19.07
N LYS A 105 9.59 -14.72 18.70
CA LYS A 105 9.86 -13.29 18.95
C LYS A 105 9.04 -12.34 18.06
N PHE A 106 8.43 -12.88 17.01
CA PHE A 106 7.67 -12.12 16.02
C PHE A 106 6.17 -12.22 16.32
N LEU A 107 5.42 -11.18 15.95
CA LEU A 107 4.00 -11.08 16.20
C LEU A 107 3.21 -12.12 15.38
N HIS A 108 2.32 -12.84 16.07
CA HIS A 108 1.39 -13.79 15.48
C HIS A 108 0.10 -13.09 15.03
N ASP A 109 0.23 -12.32 13.95
CA ASP A 109 -0.90 -11.64 13.31
C ASP A 109 -1.16 -12.21 11.90
N ARG A 110 -2.44 -12.28 11.51
CA ARG A 110 -2.90 -12.77 10.20
C ARG A 110 -3.60 -11.70 9.37
N SER A 111 -3.61 -10.45 9.84
CA SER A 111 -4.15 -9.35 9.04
C SER A 111 -3.33 -9.09 7.77
N ASP A 112 -4.03 -8.82 6.68
CA ASP A 112 -3.53 -8.60 5.32
C ASP A 112 -3.65 -7.13 4.87
N TYR A 113 -3.79 -6.21 5.82
CA TYR A 113 -3.79 -4.77 5.53
C TYR A 113 -2.52 -4.33 4.80
N LYS A 114 -2.69 -3.36 3.90
CA LYS A 114 -1.61 -2.75 3.13
C LYS A 114 -0.65 -1.99 4.04
N HIS A 115 0.64 -2.06 3.74
CA HIS A 115 1.66 -1.28 4.43
C HIS A 115 1.60 0.20 4.01
N GLY A 116 2.09 1.10 4.85
CA GLY A 116 2.09 2.55 4.57
C GLY A 116 2.71 2.90 3.21
N TRP A 117 3.84 2.29 2.85
CA TRP A 117 4.50 2.51 1.56
C TRP A 117 3.68 2.02 0.35
N GLN A 118 2.86 0.98 0.53
CA GLN A 118 1.96 0.50 -0.53
C GLN A 118 0.82 1.50 -0.75
N ILE A 119 0.31 2.07 0.34
CA ILE A 119 -0.74 3.09 0.32
C ILE A 119 -0.22 4.40 -0.30
N GLU A 120 0.97 4.87 0.11
CA GLU A 120 1.62 6.05 -0.46
C GLU A 120 1.76 5.92 -1.98
N ARG A 121 2.25 4.77 -2.47
CA ARG A 121 2.36 4.51 -3.91
C ARG A 121 1.01 4.50 -4.63
N GLU A 122 0.01 3.84 -4.07
CA GLU A 122 -1.34 3.82 -4.66
C GLU A 122 -1.99 5.21 -4.69
N LEU A 123 -1.67 6.04 -3.70
CA LEU A 123 -2.13 7.42 -3.61
C LEU A 123 -1.47 8.28 -4.71
N ASP A 124 -0.16 8.14 -4.90
CA ASP A 124 0.60 8.84 -5.95
C ASP A 124 0.12 8.42 -7.36
N GLU A 125 -0.22 7.14 -7.53
CA GLU A 125 -0.81 6.59 -8.77
C GLU A 125 -2.29 6.97 -8.95
N GLY A 126 -2.94 7.58 -7.96
CA GLY A 126 -4.36 7.93 -8.00
C GLY A 126 -5.31 6.72 -7.98
N ARG A 127 -4.81 5.51 -7.67
CA ARG A 127 -5.60 4.27 -7.56
C ARG A 127 -6.24 4.13 -6.18
N TYR A 128 -5.68 4.80 -5.17
CA TYR A 128 -6.17 4.71 -3.80
C TYR A 128 -7.60 5.26 -3.67
N GLY A 129 -8.54 4.41 -3.26
CA GLY A 129 -9.95 4.79 -3.08
C GLY A 129 -10.80 4.74 -4.35
N VAL A 130 -10.24 4.32 -5.49
CA VAL A 130 -11.04 3.93 -6.66
C VAL A 130 -11.67 2.58 -6.35
N TYR A 131 -12.89 2.60 -5.82
CA TYR A 131 -13.76 1.43 -5.86
C TYR A 131 -14.13 1.23 -7.33
N GLU A 132 -13.51 0.24 -8.00
CA GLU A 132 -14.06 -0.29 -9.25
C GLU A 132 -15.39 -0.98 -8.92
N ASP A 133 -16.45 -0.21 -8.75
CA ASP A 133 -17.84 -0.70 -8.61
C ASP A 133 -18.41 -1.14 -9.97
N GLU A 134 -17.65 -1.08 -11.06
CA GLU A 134 -18.16 -1.26 -12.43
C GLU A 134 -17.17 -1.98 -13.36
N ASN A 135 -16.58 -3.11 -12.94
CA ASN A 135 -15.85 -3.96 -13.91
C ASN A 135 -15.97 -5.47 -13.64
N TYR A 136 -17.16 -5.91 -13.24
CA TYR A 136 -17.57 -7.32 -13.29
C TYR A 136 -18.29 -7.69 -14.60
N GLU A 137 -18.25 -6.81 -15.62
CA GLU A 137 -18.66 -7.20 -16.96
C GLU A 137 -17.50 -7.91 -17.66
N VAL A 138 -17.36 -9.20 -17.39
CA VAL A 138 -16.71 -10.09 -18.35
C VAL A 138 -17.63 -10.09 -19.57
N GLU A 139 -17.30 -9.31 -20.60
CA GLU A 139 -17.95 -9.41 -21.90
C GLU A 139 -17.86 -10.88 -22.34
N SER A 140 -18.99 -11.60 -22.24
CA SER A 140 -19.08 -13.02 -22.57
C SER A 140 -19.13 -13.23 -24.08
N ASP A 141 -18.22 -12.62 -24.84
CA ASP A 141 -18.06 -12.83 -26.28
C ASP A 141 -16.86 -13.74 -26.54
N ASP A 142 -16.90 -14.90 -25.87
CA ASP A 142 -16.10 -16.11 -26.10
C ASP A 142 -16.47 -16.78 -27.44
N ASP A 143 -16.26 -16.06 -28.54
CA ASP A 143 -15.91 -16.71 -29.79
C ASP A 143 -14.53 -16.15 -30.17
N GLU A 144 -13.50 -16.88 -29.73
CA GLU A 144 -12.07 -16.67 -29.99
C GLU A 144 -11.81 -16.84 -31.49
N ILE A 145 -12.24 -15.85 -32.27
CA ILE A 145 -12.14 -15.86 -33.72
C ILE A 145 -10.67 -15.62 -34.09
N PRO A 146 -10.00 -16.56 -34.79
CA PRO A 146 -8.60 -16.43 -35.13
C PRO A 146 -8.34 -15.19 -35.98
N PHE A 147 -7.27 -14.43 -35.71
CA PHE A 147 -6.88 -13.21 -36.43
C PHE A 147 -6.13 -13.46 -37.74
N LYS A 148 -5.63 -14.69 -37.95
CA LYS A 148 -4.79 -15.07 -39.10
C LYS A 148 -5.32 -16.34 -39.75
N CYS A 149 -5.17 -16.44 -41.07
CA CYS A 149 -5.55 -17.65 -41.79
C CYS A 149 -4.59 -18.80 -41.44
N PHE A 150 -5.12 -19.98 -41.13
CA PHE A 150 -4.30 -21.16 -40.80
C PHE A 150 -3.43 -21.69 -41.94
N ILE A 151 -3.81 -21.40 -43.20
CA ILE A 151 -3.09 -21.88 -44.39
C ILE A 151 -1.93 -20.94 -44.71
N CYS A 152 -2.18 -19.64 -44.88
CA CYS A 152 -1.14 -18.68 -45.27
C CYS A 152 -0.47 -17.96 -44.09
N ARG A 153 -1.00 -18.07 -42.87
CA ARG A 153 -0.55 -17.36 -41.64
C ARG A 153 -0.51 -15.83 -41.77
N GLN A 154 -1.14 -15.28 -42.80
CA GLN A 154 -1.30 -13.85 -43.02
C GLN A 154 -2.68 -13.40 -42.53
N THR A 155 -2.90 -12.08 -42.50
CA THR A 155 -4.22 -11.48 -42.28
C THR A 155 -5.20 -11.96 -43.34
N PHE A 156 -6.49 -12.06 -42.98
CA PHE A 156 -7.49 -12.57 -43.91
C PHE A 156 -7.72 -11.60 -45.07
N ARG A 157 -7.60 -12.12 -46.29
CA ARG A 157 -8.03 -11.45 -47.51
C ARG A 157 -9.25 -12.18 -48.06
N ASN A 158 -10.40 -11.51 -48.09
CA ASN A 158 -11.71 -12.10 -48.37
C ASN A 158 -11.98 -13.37 -47.54
N PRO A 159 -12.31 -13.22 -46.25
CA PRO A 159 -12.50 -14.38 -45.39
C PRO A 159 -13.75 -15.18 -45.72
N VAL A 160 -13.60 -16.50 -45.74
CA VAL A 160 -14.68 -17.48 -45.95
C VAL A 160 -14.77 -18.43 -44.75
N VAL A 161 -15.98 -18.87 -44.46
CA VAL A 161 -16.32 -19.83 -43.40
C VAL A 161 -16.77 -21.13 -44.03
N THR A 162 -16.19 -22.22 -43.55
CA THR A 162 -16.64 -23.58 -43.88
C THR A 162 -17.78 -24.01 -42.95
N LYS A 163 -18.51 -25.08 -43.28
CA LYS A 163 -19.58 -25.63 -42.42
C LYS A 163 -19.13 -25.91 -40.98
N CYS A 164 -17.85 -26.19 -40.78
CA CYS A 164 -17.23 -26.47 -39.49
C CYS A 164 -16.76 -25.22 -38.74
N LYS A 165 -17.24 -24.01 -39.10
CA LYS A 165 -16.90 -22.72 -38.49
C LYS A 165 -15.39 -22.38 -38.54
N HIS A 166 -14.65 -22.91 -39.51
CA HIS A 166 -13.24 -22.54 -39.71
C HIS A 166 -13.11 -21.42 -40.75
N TYR A 167 -12.30 -20.42 -40.42
CA TYR A 167 -12.06 -19.24 -41.23
C TYR A 167 -10.80 -19.38 -42.10
N PHE A 168 -10.92 -19.08 -43.39
CA PHE A 168 -9.81 -19.10 -44.36
C PHE A 168 -9.88 -17.92 -45.32
N CYS A 169 -8.80 -17.63 -46.04
CA CYS A 169 -8.87 -16.74 -47.21
C CYS A 169 -9.52 -17.48 -48.39
N GLU A 170 -10.27 -16.76 -49.22
CA GLU A 170 -10.90 -17.27 -50.44
C GLU A 170 -9.92 -18.08 -51.31
N THR A 171 -8.76 -17.50 -51.61
CA THR A 171 -7.73 -18.14 -52.45
C THR A 171 -7.15 -19.39 -51.80
N CYS A 172 -6.88 -19.35 -50.50
CA CYS A 172 -6.32 -20.47 -49.75
C CYS A 172 -7.33 -21.63 -49.63
N ALA A 173 -8.61 -21.33 -49.41
CA ALA A 173 -9.67 -22.31 -49.33
C ALA A 173 -9.87 -23.04 -50.66
N LEU A 174 -9.85 -22.30 -51.78
CA LEU A 174 -9.99 -22.85 -53.13
C LEU A 174 -8.78 -23.72 -53.52
N GLN A 175 -7.55 -23.25 -53.29
CA GLN A 175 -6.34 -24.02 -53.56
C GLN A 175 -6.30 -25.31 -52.77
N HIS A 176 -6.68 -25.26 -51.49
CA HIS A 176 -6.75 -26.45 -50.66
C HIS A 176 -7.81 -27.43 -51.16
N TYR A 177 -9.00 -26.96 -51.53
CA TYR A 177 -10.07 -27.80 -52.05
C TYR A 177 -9.70 -28.55 -53.34
N CYS A 178 -8.88 -27.94 -54.21
CA CYS A 178 -8.33 -28.60 -55.38
C CYS A 178 -7.40 -29.77 -55.03
N THR A 179 -6.70 -29.69 -53.90
CA THR A 179 -5.78 -30.75 -53.43
C THR A 179 -6.51 -31.81 -52.62
N THR A 180 -7.36 -31.41 -51.67
CA THR A 180 -8.16 -32.32 -50.84
C THR A 180 -9.54 -31.73 -50.58
N PRO A 181 -10.63 -32.53 -50.66
CA PRO A 181 -11.99 -32.04 -50.46
C PRO A 181 -12.38 -31.88 -48.98
N ARG A 182 -11.41 -31.84 -48.08
CA ARG A 182 -11.56 -31.80 -46.61
C ARG A 182 -11.15 -30.44 -46.06
N CYS A 183 -11.64 -30.10 -44.87
CA CYS A 183 -11.22 -28.89 -44.16
C CYS A 183 -9.77 -29.03 -43.66
N TYR A 184 -8.97 -27.97 -43.79
CA TYR A 184 -7.56 -27.97 -43.36
C TYR A 184 -7.39 -28.06 -41.82
N ALA A 185 -8.36 -27.57 -41.03
CA ALA A 185 -8.25 -27.51 -39.58
C ALA A 185 -8.80 -28.76 -38.87
N CYS A 186 -9.96 -29.27 -39.31
CA CYS A 186 -10.64 -30.40 -38.65
C CYS A 186 -10.87 -31.63 -39.54
N GLU A 187 -10.34 -31.61 -40.77
CA GLU A 187 -10.45 -32.70 -41.76
C GLU A 187 -11.89 -33.11 -42.16
N GLN A 188 -12.91 -32.37 -41.71
CA GLN A 188 -14.30 -32.65 -42.07
C GLN A 188 -14.54 -32.37 -43.56
N GLN A 189 -15.39 -33.19 -44.17
CA GLN A 189 -15.79 -33.03 -45.57
C GLN A 189 -16.65 -31.77 -45.73
N ILE A 190 -16.17 -30.81 -46.53
CA ILE A 190 -16.81 -29.49 -46.67
C ILE A 190 -17.88 -29.42 -47.77
N TYR A 191 -18.04 -30.49 -48.56
CA TYR A 191 -19.04 -30.63 -49.63
C TYR A 191 -19.07 -29.46 -50.63
N GLY A 192 -17.95 -28.75 -50.81
CA GLY A 192 -17.84 -27.61 -51.72
C GLY A 192 -18.60 -26.35 -51.25
N VAL A 193 -19.05 -26.30 -50.00
CA VAL A 193 -19.81 -25.16 -49.47
C VAL A 193 -18.86 -24.21 -48.73
N PHE A 194 -18.65 -23.03 -49.29
CA PHE A 194 -17.90 -21.92 -48.70
C PHE A 194 -18.79 -20.69 -48.63
N ASN A 195 -19.05 -20.18 -47.42
CA ASN A 195 -19.86 -18.98 -47.21
C ASN A 195 -18.95 -17.79 -46.88
N PRO A 196 -19.27 -16.56 -47.31
CA PRO A 196 -18.51 -15.37 -46.90
C PRO A 196 -18.65 -15.12 -45.40
N ALA A 197 -17.53 -14.82 -44.74
CA ALA A 197 -17.45 -14.65 -43.29
C ALA A 197 -17.90 -13.25 -42.82
N LYS A 198 -19.21 -12.99 -42.83
CA LYS A 198 -19.77 -11.68 -42.42
C LYS A 198 -19.40 -11.30 -40.98
N GLU A 199 -19.35 -12.27 -40.07
CA GLU A 199 -18.98 -12.07 -38.67
C GLU A 199 -17.51 -11.66 -38.51
N LEU A 200 -16.60 -12.28 -39.27
CA LEU A 200 -15.18 -11.94 -39.25
C LEU A 200 -14.92 -10.57 -39.90
N ILE A 201 -15.62 -10.25 -41.00
CA ILE A 201 -15.50 -8.95 -41.68
C ILE A 201 -15.92 -7.82 -40.73
N GLY A 202 -17.04 -7.96 -40.04
CA GLY A 202 -17.51 -6.96 -39.07
C GLY A 202 -16.54 -6.75 -37.90
N LYS A 203 -15.88 -7.81 -37.41
CA LYS A 203 -14.84 -7.66 -36.37
C LYS A 203 -13.57 -7.01 -36.95
N LEU A 204 -13.10 -7.42 -38.13
CA LEU A 204 -11.91 -6.84 -38.76
C LEU A 204 -12.08 -5.34 -39.08
N GLU A 205 -13.27 -4.90 -39.48
CA GLU A 205 -13.58 -3.48 -39.69
C GLU A 205 -13.51 -2.68 -38.38
N LYS A 206 -14.05 -3.22 -37.28
CA LYS A 206 -13.97 -2.61 -35.95
C LYS A 206 -12.52 -2.46 -35.47
N TYR A 207 -11.68 -3.48 -35.65
CA TYR A 207 -10.26 -3.41 -35.31
C TYR A 207 -9.51 -2.36 -36.15
N GLN A 208 -9.79 -2.27 -37.46
CA GLN A 208 -9.16 -1.25 -38.32
C GLN A 208 -9.58 0.17 -37.96
N THR A 209 -10.83 0.38 -37.52
CA THR A 209 -11.28 1.69 -37.03
C THR A 209 -10.65 2.05 -35.69
N ALA A 210 -10.42 1.08 -34.81
CA ALA A 210 -9.74 1.27 -33.54
C ALA A 210 -8.26 1.63 -33.72
N GLU A 211 -7.54 0.93 -34.61
CA GLU A 211 -6.13 1.23 -34.92
C GLU A 211 -5.93 2.61 -35.59
N ARG A 212 -6.83 3.02 -36.49
CA ARG A 212 -6.81 4.38 -37.08
C ARG A 212 -7.12 5.50 -36.06
N GLY A 213 -7.86 5.19 -35.00
CA GLY A 213 -8.10 6.11 -33.89
C GLY A 213 -6.88 6.30 -32.99
N ALA A 214 -6.06 5.26 -32.82
CA ALA A 214 -4.87 5.29 -31.97
C ALA A 214 -3.67 6.04 -32.59
N SER A 215 -3.53 6.07 -33.93
CA SER A 215 -2.41 6.75 -34.60
C SER A 215 -2.53 8.29 -34.69
N ASN A 216 -3.59 8.89 -34.13
CA ASN A 216 -3.82 10.34 -34.06
C ASN A 216 -3.77 10.88 -32.62
N THR A 217 -2.88 10.36 -31.78
CA THR A 217 -2.52 11.04 -30.52
C THR A 217 -1.29 11.90 -30.78
N PRO A 218 -1.36 13.24 -30.67
CA PRO A 218 -0.17 14.09 -30.72
C PRO A 218 0.68 13.81 -29.48
N GLU A 219 1.99 13.63 -29.65
CA GLU A 219 2.95 13.69 -28.56
C GLU A 219 2.92 15.11 -27.97
N ASP A 220 2.55 15.27 -26.69
CA ASP A 220 2.58 16.55 -25.99
C ASP A 220 4.04 17.00 -25.77
N PRO A 221 4.48 18.16 -26.31
CA PRO A 221 5.64 18.84 -25.79
C PRO A 221 5.17 19.80 -24.68
N ASP A 222 5.66 19.63 -23.47
CA ASP A 222 6.19 20.74 -22.66
C ASP A 222 6.61 20.25 -21.27
N GLY A 223 7.92 20.04 -21.13
CA GLY A 223 8.60 20.11 -19.85
C GLY A 223 9.12 21.53 -19.64
N VAL A 224 8.60 22.18 -18.59
CA VAL A 224 9.26 23.26 -17.85
C VAL A 224 9.07 22.98 -16.37
#